data_AF-A0A087T3V4-F1
#
_entry.id   AF-A0A087T3V4-F1
#
_cell.length_a   1.000
_cell.length_b   1.000
_cell.length_c   1.000
_cell.angle_alpha   90.00
_cell.angle_beta   90.00
_cell.angle_gamma   90.00
#
_symmetry.space_group_name_H-M   'P 1'
#
loop_
_entity.id
_entity.type
_entity.pdbx_description
1 polymer ?
#
loop_
_entity_poly.entity_id
_entity_poly.type
_entity_poly.pdbx_seq_one_letter_code
_entity_poly.pdbx_strand_id
1 'polypeptide(L)'
;MVWSAISYDSRLSLVILRTSLTAQQYVDTILRPVALPFMACHPGAIFQQHNARPHHTAHISLDCLRAVDTLPWPARSPDLSPNKHV
;
A
#
# COMPACT_ATOMS: atom_id res chain seq x y z
N MET A 1 -14.03 5.63 1.91
CA MET A 1 -13.13 4.59 1.32
C MET A 1 -12.37 3.92 2.45
N VAL A 2 -11.93 2.68 2.29
CA VAL A 2 -11.10 1.99 3.29
C VAL A 2 -9.81 1.55 2.63
N TRP A 3 -8.71 1.63 3.37
CA TRP A 3 -7.45 0.98 3.03
C TRP A 3 -7.15 -0.10 4.07
N SER A 4 -6.65 -1.23 3.61
CA SER A 4 -6.23 -2.36 4.44
C SER A 4 -5.05 -3.05 3.79
N ALA A 5 -4.19 -3.63 4.61
CA ALA A 5 -3.16 -4.55 4.17
C ALA A 5 -3.19 -5.83 5.02
N ILE A 6 -2.75 -6.92 4.41
CA ILE A 6 -2.63 -8.24 5.02
C ILE A 6 -1.24 -8.77 4.74
N SER A 7 -0.61 -9.41 5.72
CA SER A 7 0.57 -10.26 5.54
C SER A 7 0.17 -11.71 5.80
N TYR A 8 1.11 -12.63 5.62
CA TYR A 8 0.89 -14.05 5.90
C TYR A 8 0.52 -14.33 7.37
N ASP A 9 1.15 -13.61 8.29
CA ASP A 9 1.10 -13.80 9.74
C ASP A 9 0.35 -12.70 10.50
N SER A 10 -0.04 -11.63 9.83
CA SER A 10 -0.68 -10.48 10.47
C SER A 10 -1.67 -9.76 9.56
N ARG A 11 -2.59 -9.02 10.18
CA ARG A 11 -3.48 -8.09 9.48
C ARG A 11 -3.14 -6.68 9.94
N LEU A 12 -2.81 -5.80 9.00
CA LEU A 12 -2.58 -4.40 9.33
C LEU A 12 -3.91 -3.69 9.59
N SER A 13 -3.88 -2.68 10.47
CA SER A 13 -5.04 -1.89 10.85
C SER A 13 -5.76 -1.30 9.64
N LEU A 14 -7.09 -1.39 9.67
CA LEU A 14 -7.98 -0.75 8.70
C LEU A 14 -7.92 0.77 8.84
N VAL A 15 -7.57 1.46 7.75
CA VAL A 15 -7.56 2.93 7.69
C VAL A 15 -8.84 3.38 6.99
N ILE A 16 -9.72 4.05 7.73
CA ILE A 16 -10.96 4.63 7.19
C ILE A 16 -10.66 6.02 6.62
N LEU A 17 -10.82 6.15 5.30
CA LEU A 17 -10.63 7.39 4.57
C LEU A 17 -11.99 8.06 4.35
N ARG A 18 -12.19 9.22 4.98
CA ARG A 18 -13.43 10.00 4.90
C ARG A 18 -13.57 10.78 3.58
N THR A 19 -12.48 11.00 2.86
CA THR A 19 -12.42 11.76 1.60
C THR A 19 -11.81 10.92 0.46
N SER A 20 -11.80 11.50 -0.75
CA SER A 20 -11.01 10.96 -1.86
C SER A 20 -9.52 10.94 -1.47
N LEU A 21 -8.84 9.84 -1.73
CA LEU A 21 -7.44 9.63 -1.37
C LEU A 21 -6.54 10.31 -2.39
N THR A 22 -5.97 11.47 -2.07
CA THR A 22 -4.92 12.07 -2.89
C THR A 22 -3.58 11.36 -2.67
N ALA A 23 -2.59 11.61 -3.53
CA ALA A 23 -1.23 11.09 -3.32
C ALA A 23 -0.63 11.56 -1.99
N GLN A 24 -0.86 12.82 -1.62
CA GLN A 24 -0.37 13.38 -0.36
C GLN A 24 -1.05 12.69 0.84
N GLN A 25 -2.37 12.54 0.79
CA GLN A 25 -3.09 11.81 1.83
C GLN A 25 -2.65 10.35 1.92
N TYR A 26 -2.35 9.70 0.79
CA TYR A 26 -1.81 8.33 0.80
C TYR A 26 -0.48 8.24 1.54
N VAL A 27 0.43 9.18 1.29
CA VAL A 27 1.71 9.25 2.01
C VAL A 27 1.50 9.51 3.51
N ASP A 28 0.70 10.52 3.84
CA ASP A 28 0.59 11.03 5.21
C ASP A 28 -0.29 10.16 6.12
N THR A 29 -1.29 9.47 5.55
CA THR A 29 -2.25 8.66 6.32
C THR A 29 -1.99 7.16 6.25
N ILE A 30 -1.25 6.68 5.24
CA ILE A 30 -1.06 5.24 5.00
C ILE A 30 0.43 4.89 4.95
N LEU A 31 1.20 5.46 4.03
CA LEU A 31 2.59 5.01 3.83
C LEU A 31 3.46 5.28 5.06
N ARG A 32 3.57 6.53 5.50
CA ARG A 32 4.44 6.89 6.63
C ARG A 32 3.97 6.32 7.98
N PRO A 33 2.68 6.40 8.37
CA PRO A 33 2.28 5.96 9.71
C PRO A 33 2.03 4.45 9.82
N VAL A 34 1.72 3.76 8.70
CA VAL A 34 1.27 2.35 8.75
C VAL A 34 2.20 1.43 7.95
N ALA A 35 2.41 1.70 6.66
CA ALA A 35 3.14 0.77 5.80
C ALA A 35 4.64 0.72 6.09
N LEU A 36 5.31 1.88 6.15
CA LEU A 36 6.77 1.94 6.37
C LEU A 36 7.20 1.36 7.73
N PRO A 37 6.56 1.68 8.86
CA PRO A 37 6.91 1.09 10.15
C PRO A 37 6.71 -0.43 10.15
N PHE A 38 5.63 -0.91 9.54
CA PHE A 38 5.39 -2.33 9.42
C PHE A 38 6.51 -3.02 8.63
N MET A 39 6.89 -2.48 7.47
CA MET A 39 7.98 -3.03 6.66
C MET A 39 9.32 -3.01 7.39
N ALA A 40 9.61 -1.96 8.16
CA ALA A 40 10.82 -1.88 8.97
C ALA A 40 10.88 -2.97 10.06
N CYS A 41 9.74 -3.39 10.61
CA CYS A 41 9.66 -4.48 11.58
C CYS A 41 9.71 -5.88 10.95
N HIS A 42 9.56 -6.01 9.63
CA HIS A 42 9.52 -7.30 8.93
C HIS A 42 10.58 -7.33 7.81
N PRO A 43 11.86 -7.55 8.16
CA PRO A 43 12.94 -7.65 7.16
C PRO A 43 12.65 -8.75 6.14
N GLY A 44 12.78 -8.42 4.85
CA GLY A 44 12.49 -9.34 3.74
C GLY A 44 11.02 -9.40 3.31
N ALA A 45 10.12 -8.65 3.97
CA ALA A 45 8.77 -8.45 3.46
C ALA A 45 8.81 -7.66 2.14
N ILE A 46 7.86 -7.94 1.24
CA ILE A 46 7.70 -7.22 -0.02
C ILE A 46 6.35 -6.50 -0.01
N PHE A 47 6.37 -5.19 -0.21
CA PHE A 47 5.17 -4.37 -0.22
C PHE A 47 4.47 -4.46 -1.59
N GLN A 48 3.22 -4.92 -1.59
CA GLN A 48 2.40 -5.04 -2.79
C GLN A 48 1.19 -4.10 -2.71
N GLN A 49 0.97 -3.32 -3.76
CA GLN A 49 -0.18 -2.42 -3.87
C GLN A 49 -0.80 -2.48 -5.28
N HIS A 50 -2.10 -2.21 -5.37
CA HIS A 50 -2.80 -2.27 -6.65
C HIS A 50 -2.48 -1.05 -7.54
N ASN A 51 -2.22 -1.28 -8.82
CA ASN A 51 -1.85 -0.23 -9.79
C ASN A 51 -3.05 0.58 -10.33
N ALA A 52 -4.14 0.73 -9.55
CA ALA A 52 -5.46 1.12 -10.12
C ALA A 52 -5.87 2.59 -9.93
N ARG A 53 -5.09 3.45 -9.26
CA ARG A 53 -5.43 4.88 -9.06
C ARG A 53 -4.22 5.83 -9.20
N PRO A 54 -4.32 7.02 -9.80
CA PRO A 54 -3.17 7.90 -10.11
C PRO A 54 -2.32 8.36 -8.89
N HIS A 55 -2.75 8.08 -7.66
CA HIS A 55 -2.09 8.49 -6.43
C HIS A 55 -0.87 7.61 -6.05
N HIS A 56 -0.80 6.34 -6.48
CA HIS A 56 0.37 5.48 -6.20
C HIS A 56 1.52 5.73 -7.19
N THR A 57 1.24 6.25 -8.39
CA THR A 57 2.23 6.68 -9.39
C THR A 57 2.74 8.10 -9.18
N ALA A 58 2.19 8.85 -8.23
CA ALA A 58 2.67 10.19 -7.93
C ALA A 58 4.09 10.13 -7.35
N HIS A 59 4.93 11.10 -7.74
CA HIS A 59 6.34 11.14 -7.33
C HIS A 59 6.53 11.03 -5.82
N ILE A 60 5.69 11.72 -5.04
CA ILE A 60 5.74 11.70 -3.57
C ILE A 60 5.48 10.32 -2.96
N SER A 61 4.61 9.52 -3.60
CA SER A 61 4.32 8.15 -3.17
C SER A 61 5.50 7.24 -3.52
N LEU A 62 6.04 7.37 -4.73
CA LEU A 62 7.20 6.62 -5.20
C LEU A 62 8.45 6.91 -4.35
N ASP A 63 8.69 8.18 -3.99
CA ASP A 63 9.80 8.57 -3.13
C ASP A 63 9.72 7.88 -1.76
N CYS A 64 8.52 7.81 -1.16
CA CYS A 64 8.34 7.10 0.10
C CYS A 64 8.56 5.59 -0.05
N LEU A 65 8.18 5.03 -1.20
CA LEU A 65 8.30 3.60 -1.48
C LEU A 65 9.72 3.16 -1.82
N ARG A 66 10.64 4.08 -2.17
CA ARG A 66 12.07 3.74 -2.34
C ARG A 66 12.72 3.18 -1.07
N ALA A 67 12.11 3.42 0.10
CA ALA A 67 12.60 2.90 1.37
C ALA A 67 12.21 1.42 1.62
N VAL A 68 11.40 0.81 0.76
CA VAL A 68 10.91 -0.57 0.93
C VAL A 68 10.98 -1.35 -0.37
N ASP A 69 11.17 -2.66 -0.27
CA ASP A 69 11.05 -3.53 -1.44
C ASP A 69 9.60 -3.59 -1.89
N THR A 70 9.35 -3.27 -3.16
CA THR A 70 8.00 -3.24 -3.73
C THR A 70 7.85 -4.28 -4.83
N LEU A 71 6.72 -4.99 -4.84
CA LEU A 71 6.41 -5.93 -5.91
C LEU A 71 5.87 -5.15 -7.12
N PRO A 72 6.52 -5.21 -8.29
CA PRO A 72 5.98 -4.58 -9.50
C PRO A 72 4.66 -5.27 -9.88
N TRP A 73 3.57 -4.49 -9.92
CA TRP A 73 2.25 -5.02 -10.24
C TRP A 73 1.81 -4.64 -11.66
N PRO A 74 1.42 -5.61 -12.51
CA PRO A 74 0.90 -5.29 -13.84
C PRO A 74 -0.42 -4.51 -13.73
N ALA A 75 -0.57 -3.51 -14.60
CA ALA A 75 -1.81 -2.75 -14.68
C ALA A 75 -2.97 -3.66 -15.13
N ARG A 76 -4.13 -3.52 -14.49
CA ARG A 76 -5.37 -4.27 -14.82
C ARG A 76 -5.34 -5.79 -14.58
N SER A 77 -4.54 -6.27 -13.63
CA SER A 77 -4.60 -7.66 -13.14
C SER A 77 -5.20 -7.74 -11.74
N PRO A 78 -6.54 -7.63 -11.60
CA PRO A 78 -7.25 -7.76 -10.33
C PRO A 78 -7.28 -9.20 -9.78
N ASP A 79 -7.03 -10.17 -10.66
CA ASP A 79 -7.02 -11.61 -10.43
C ASP A 79 -5.81 -12.09 -9.64
N LEU A 80 -4.69 -11.35 -9.72
CA LEU A 80 -3.45 -11.76 -9.08
C LEU A 80 -3.36 -11.32 -7.59
N SER A 81 -4.22 -10.41 -7.12
CA SER A 81 -4.10 -9.87 -5.77
C SER A 81 -4.81 -10.75 -4.74
N PRO A 82 -4.12 -11.24 -3.68
CA PRO A 82 -4.71 -12.13 -2.67
C PRO A 82 -5.95 -11.55 -1.97
N ASN A 83 -6.07 -10.22 -1.96
CA ASN A 83 -7.16 -9.49 -1.34
C ASN A 83 -8.50 -9.53 -2.12
N LYS A 84 -8.57 -10.18 -3.28
CA LYS A 84 -9.81 -10.32 -4.07
C LYS A 84 -10.56 -11.63 -3.84
N HIS A 85 -9.97 -12.60 -3.12
CA HIS A 85 -10.55 -13.92 -2.93
C HIS A 85 -10.90 -14.20 -1.45
N VAL A 86 -11.51 -13.23 -0.78
CA VAL A 86 -12.14 -13.40 0.54
C VAL A 86 -13.62 -13.12 0.43
#